data_AF-A0A0A0BPU8-F1
#
_entry.id   AF-A0A0A0BPU8-F1
#
_cell.length_a   1.000
_cell.length_b   1.000
_cell.length_c   1.000
_cell.angle_alpha   90.00
_cell.angle_beta   90.00
_cell.angle_gamma   90.00
#
_symmetry.space_group_name_H-M   'P 1'
#
loop_
_entity.id
_entity.type
_entity.pdbx_description
1 polymer ?
#
loop_
_entity_poly.entity_id
_entity_poly.type
_entity_poly.pdbx_seq_one_letter_code
_entity_poly.pdbx_strand_id
1 'polypeptide(L)'
;MTGLSLLGPWPGSEVLSAQTTVLDRLAAAPTGVEPLPSLVQLPERGPWAESTGRTASLLTGMPVELGPHGWKLCDRPGRDLEHAQALLREDVDALAVAAHGWTGPLVVSVRGPWTLAAVLYLARGDRVLADAGAVRELVASLAEGVA
;
A
#
# COMPACT_ATOMS: atom_id res chain seq x y z
N MET A 1 1.28 11.92 -24.28
CA MET A 1 1.32 10.45 -24.19
C MET A 1 0.25 10.03 -23.20
N THR A 2 -0.55 9.03 -23.52
CA THR A 2 -1.67 8.58 -22.67
C THR A 2 -1.24 7.29 -21.97
N GLY A 3 -1.19 7.29 -20.63
CA GLY A 3 -0.87 6.10 -19.84
C GLY A 3 -2.13 5.34 -19.41
N LEU A 4 -2.04 4.02 -19.31
CA LEU A 4 -3.11 3.15 -18.80
C LEU A 4 -2.62 2.35 -17.60
N SER A 5 -3.36 2.42 -16.49
CA SER A 5 -3.13 1.62 -15.29
C SER A 5 -4.46 1.09 -14.78
N LEU A 6 -4.43 -0.09 -14.16
CA LEU A 6 -5.57 -0.62 -13.41
C LEU A 6 -5.36 -0.32 -11.93
N LEU A 7 -6.22 0.51 -11.36
CA LEU A 7 -6.15 0.91 -9.95
C LEU A 7 -7.34 0.34 -9.19
N GLY A 8 -7.11 -0.02 -7.94
CA GLY A 8 -8.17 -0.43 -7.00
C GLY A 8 -7.93 -1.80 -6.38
N PRO A 9 -8.83 -2.19 -5.47
CA PRO A 9 -8.80 -3.52 -4.88
C PRO A 9 -9.17 -4.58 -5.92
N TRP A 10 -8.37 -5.64 -5.97
CA TRP A 10 -8.61 -6.81 -6.79
C TRP A 10 -9.28 -7.90 -5.93
N PRO A 11 -10.25 -8.65 -6.48
CA PRO A 11 -10.90 -9.73 -5.75
C PRO A 11 -9.98 -10.94 -5.55
N GLY A 12 -10.22 -11.70 -4.47
CA GLY A 12 -9.47 -12.89 -4.13
C GLY A 12 -8.16 -12.64 -3.36
N SER A 13 -7.40 -13.72 -3.17
CA SER A 13 -6.20 -13.73 -2.32
C SER A 13 -4.91 -14.21 -3.03
N GLU A 14 -5.00 -14.63 -4.29
CA GLU A 14 -3.88 -15.21 -5.05
C GLU A 14 -3.10 -14.12 -5.78
N VAL A 15 -2.00 -13.66 -5.16
CA VAL A 15 -1.28 -12.46 -5.64
C VAL A 15 -0.63 -12.62 -7.00
N LEU A 16 0.06 -13.72 -7.26
CA LEU A 16 0.73 -13.93 -8.54
C LEU A 16 -0.28 -13.96 -9.69
N SER A 17 -1.40 -14.66 -9.51
CA SER A 17 -2.48 -14.73 -10.50
C SER A 17 -3.08 -13.34 -10.80
N ALA A 18 -3.30 -12.53 -9.76
CA ALA A 18 -3.80 -11.17 -9.90
C ALA A 18 -2.82 -10.27 -10.67
N GLN A 19 -1.53 -10.29 -10.32
CA GLN A 19 -0.49 -9.53 -11.00
C GLN A 19 -0.39 -9.94 -12.48
N THR A 20 -0.27 -11.24 -12.78
CA THR A 20 -0.20 -11.75 -14.15
C THR A 20 -1.41 -11.31 -14.96
N THR A 21 -2.62 -11.39 -14.38
CA THR A 21 -3.84 -10.95 -15.07
C THR A 21 -3.80 -9.47 -15.41
N VAL A 22 -3.36 -8.60 -14.49
CA VAL A 22 -3.25 -7.15 -14.76
C VAL A 22 -2.22 -6.87 -15.85
N LEU A 23 -1.07 -7.53 -15.80
CA LEU A 23 -0.01 -7.39 -16.80
C LEU A 23 -0.48 -7.85 -18.19
N ASP A 24 -1.12 -9.01 -18.30
CA ASP A 24 -1.68 -9.52 -19.56
C ASP A 24 -2.71 -8.57 -20.17
N ARG A 25 -3.55 -7.95 -19.34
CA ARG A 25 -4.54 -6.96 -19.79
C ARG A 25 -3.88 -5.69 -20.31
N LEU A 26 -2.80 -5.25 -19.67
CA LEU A 26 -2.05 -4.05 -20.08
C LEU A 26 -1.19 -4.30 -21.33
N ALA A 27 -0.71 -5.53 -21.55
CA ALA A 27 -0.01 -5.92 -22.77
C ALA A 27 -0.91 -5.79 -24.03
N ALA A 28 -2.24 -5.88 -23.86
CA ALA A 28 -3.22 -5.67 -24.91
C ALA A 28 -3.61 -4.20 -25.14
N ALA A 29 -2.87 -3.24 -24.55
CA ALA A 29 -3.15 -1.81 -24.71
C ALA A 29 -3.08 -1.38 -26.19
N PRO A 30 -3.97 -0.46 -26.64
CA PRO A 30 -3.95 0.05 -28.01
C PRO A 30 -2.63 0.77 -28.35
N THR A 31 -2.27 0.76 -29.64
CA THR A 31 -1.11 1.50 -30.14
C THR A 31 -1.16 2.97 -29.73
N GLY A 32 -0.07 3.48 -29.14
CA GLY A 32 0.03 4.86 -28.67
C GLY A 32 -0.42 5.08 -27.22
N VAL A 33 -0.84 4.01 -26.52
CA VAL A 33 -1.09 4.01 -25.07
C VAL A 33 0.09 3.33 -24.36
N GLU A 34 0.66 4.01 -23.38
CA GLU A 34 1.76 3.47 -22.56
C GLU A 34 1.18 2.62 -21.42
N PRO A 35 1.52 1.33 -21.31
CA PRO A 35 1.07 0.52 -20.20
C PRO A 35 1.86 0.89 -18.94
N LEU A 36 1.14 1.09 -17.83
CA LEU A 36 1.70 1.42 -16.51
C LEU A 36 1.22 0.37 -15.50
N PRO A 37 1.88 -0.80 -15.40
CA PRO A 37 1.47 -1.86 -14.49
C PRO A 37 1.49 -1.40 -13.04
N SER A 38 0.45 -1.76 -12.29
CA SER A 38 0.31 -1.38 -10.89
C SER A 38 0.67 -2.53 -9.95
N LEU A 39 1.17 -2.20 -8.76
CA LEU A 39 1.30 -3.18 -7.68
C LEU A 39 -0.08 -3.45 -7.07
N VAL A 40 -0.75 -4.48 -7.60
CA VAL A 40 -2.14 -4.86 -7.26
C VAL A 40 -2.38 -4.96 -5.75
N GLN A 41 -3.56 -4.53 -5.30
CA GLN A 41 -3.99 -4.59 -3.91
C GLN A 41 -5.04 -5.67 -3.70
N LEU A 42 -4.83 -6.59 -2.75
CA LEU A 42 -5.71 -7.73 -2.48
C LEU A 42 -6.21 -7.68 -1.03
N PRO A 43 -7.19 -6.80 -0.71
CA PRO A 43 -7.65 -6.61 0.66
C PRO A 43 -8.31 -7.86 1.28
N GLU A 44 -8.78 -8.81 0.48
CA GLU A 44 -9.35 -10.07 0.98
C GLU A 44 -8.31 -10.96 1.70
N ARG A 45 -7.02 -10.66 1.58
CA ARG A 45 -5.92 -11.29 2.35
C ARG A 45 -5.86 -10.80 3.80
N GLY A 46 -6.76 -9.88 4.19
CA GLY A 46 -6.94 -9.42 5.56
C GLY A 46 -6.46 -7.99 5.81
N PRO A 47 -6.59 -7.51 7.07
CA PRO A 47 -6.38 -6.09 7.42
C PRO A 47 -4.96 -5.58 7.19
N TRP A 48 -3.98 -6.50 7.14
CA TRP A 48 -2.57 -6.22 6.82
C TRP A 48 -2.33 -5.98 5.33
N ALA A 49 -3.16 -6.55 4.45
CA ALA A 49 -3.09 -6.35 3.00
C ALA A 49 -3.95 -5.18 2.50
N GLU A 50 -4.86 -4.66 3.35
CA GLU A 50 -5.64 -3.47 3.03
C GLU A 50 -4.74 -2.23 2.84
N SER A 51 -5.22 -1.30 2.00
CA SER A 51 -4.50 -0.05 1.70
C SER A 51 -4.01 0.72 2.94
N THR A 52 -4.74 0.68 4.05
CA THR A 52 -4.36 1.35 5.31
C THR A 52 -3.15 0.67 5.94
N GLY A 53 -3.20 -0.65 6.19
CA GLY A 53 -2.08 -1.39 6.78
C GLY A 53 -0.84 -1.36 5.90
N ARG A 54 -1.03 -1.52 4.58
CA ARG A 54 0.03 -1.42 3.59
C ARG A 54 0.70 -0.04 3.54
N THR A 55 -0.07 1.04 3.65
CA THR A 55 0.51 2.40 3.69
C THR A 55 1.17 2.67 5.03
N ALA A 56 0.52 2.27 6.13
CA ALA A 56 1.03 2.50 7.48
C ALA A 56 2.34 1.76 7.75
N SER A 57 2.58 0.62 7.09
CA SER A 57 3.84 -0.12 7.20
C SER A 57 5.05 0.55 6.52
N LEU A 58 4.81 1.58 5.71
CA LEU A 58 5.85 2.42 5.09
C LEU A 58 6.32 3.55 6.01
N LEU A 59 5.62 3.81 7.12
CA LEU A 59 5.97 4.92 8.00
C LEU A 59 7.32 4.69 8.69
N THR A 60 8.26 5.60 8.46
CA THR A 60 9.58 5.58 9.09
C THR A 60 9.51 6.13 10.51
N GLY A 61 10.03 5.39 11.50
CA GLY A 61 10.08 5.83 12.90
C GLY A 61 8.72 5.94 13.61
N MET A 62 7.61 5.58 12.96
CA MET A 62 6.26 5.63 13.52
C MET A 62 5.60 4.25 13.42
N PRO A 63 5.90 3.32 14.35
CA PRO A 63 5.35 1.97 14.28
C PRO A 63 3.83 1.98 14.50
N VAL A 64 3.17 0.98 13.94
CA VAL A 64 1.72 0.79 13.99
C VAL A 64 1.32 -0.61 14.44
N GLU A 65 0.16 -0.72 15.06
CA GLU A 65 -0.45 -2.00 15.41
C GLU A 65 -1.96 -1.99 15.12
N LEU A 66 -2.55 -3.17 14.98
CA LEU A 66 -3.98 -3.32 14.70
C LEU A 66 -4.75 -3.38 16.03
N GLY A 67 -5.52 -2.32 16.31
CA GLY A 67 -6.41 -2.25 17.47
C GLY A 67 -7.85 -2.68 17.14
N PRO A 68 -8.74 -2.71 18.16
CA PRO A 68 -10.14 -3.09 17.98
C PRO A 68 -10.92 -2.13 17.07
N HIS A 69 -10.49 -0.87 16.95
CA HIS A 69 -11.10 0.14 16.09
C HIS A 69 -10.39 0.29 14.74
N GLY A 70 -9.27 -0.42 14.53
CA GLY A 70 -8.41 -0.30 13.36
C GLY A 70 -6.97 0.04 13.72
N TRP A 71 -6.21 0.41 12.69
CA TRP A 71 -4.79 0.73 12.80
C TRP A 71 -4.52 1.94 13.69
N LYS A 72 -3.56 1.81 14.60
CA LYS A 72 -3.13 2.89 15.50
C LYS A 72 -1.61 2.99 15.57
N LEU A 73 -1.12 4.19 15.88
CA LEU A 73 0.27 4.42 16.24
C LEU A 73 0.59 3.71 17.57
N CYS A 74 1.80 3.19 17.71
CA CYS A 74 2.31 2.58 18.93
C CYS A 74 3.75 3.02 19.21
N ASP A 75 4.28 2.66 20.38
CA ASP A 75 5.61 3.09 20.82
C ASP A 75 6.74 2.23 20.24
N ARG A 76 6.44 1.00 19.80
CA ARG A 76 7.43 0.03 19.33
C ARG A 76 6.89 -0.85 18.21
N PRO A 77 7.72 -1.27 17.24
CA PRO A 77 7.32 -2.22 16.23
C PRO A 77 6.88 -3.55 16.88
N GLY A 78 5.91 -4.20 16.24
CA GLY A 78 5.32 -5.46 16.72
C GLY A 78 4.85 -6.34 15.57
N ARG A 79 4.19 -7.44 15.92
CA ARG A 79 3.80 -8.51 14.97
C ARG A 79 2.90 -8.01 13.85
N ASP A 80 2.00 -7.06 14.12
CA ASP A 80 1.12 -6.51 13.08
C ASP A 80 1.90 -5.77 11.99
N LEU A 81 2.88 -4.96 12.40
CA LEU A 81 3.77 -4.27 11.46
C LEU A 81 4.61 -5.27 10.67
N GLU A 82 5.20 -6.26 11.35
CA GLU A 82 5.98 -7.32 10.71
C GLU A 82 5.15 -8.08 9.67
N HIS A 83 3.88 -8.37 9.98
CA HIS A 83 2.96 -9.07 9.08
C HIS A 83 2.58 -8.21 7.87
N ALA A 84 2.24 -6.94 8.06
CA ALA A 84 1.96 -6.02 6.94
C ALA A 84 3.18 -5.85 6.01
N GLN A 85 4.38 -5.77 6.58
CA GLN A 85 5.62 -5.71 5.80
C GLN A 85 5.92 -7.03 5.08
N ALA A 86 5.58 -8.18 5.67
CA ALA A 86 5.74 -9.48 5.03
C ALA A 86 4.81 -9.64 3.82
N LEU A 87 3.54 -9.25 3.94
CA LEU A 87 2.60 -9.27 2.82
C LEU A 87 3.01 -8.32 1.70
N LEU A 88 3.50 -7.11 2.03
CA LEU A 88 4.01 -6.19 1.02
C LEU A 88 5.22 -6.78 0.27
N ARG A 89 6.12 -7.47 0.98
CA ARG A 89 7.25 -8.18 0.35
C ARG A 89 6.76 -9.28 -0.60
N GLU A 90 5.80 -10.08 -0.16
CA GLU A 90 5.17 -11.12 -1.01
C GLU A 90 4.53 -10.51 -2.27
N ASP A 91 3.85 -9.36 -2.14
CA ASP A 91 3.26 -8.67 -3.27
C ASP A 91 4.30 -8.21 -4.30
N VAL A 92 5.42 -7.68 -3.81
CA VAL A 92 6.55 -7.24 -4.65
C VAL A 92 7.24 -8.43 -5.32
N ASP A 93 7.45 -9.53 -4.59
CA ASP A 93 8.04 -10.75 -5.15
C ASP A 93 7.16 -11.34 -6.25
N ALA A 94 5.84 -11.39 -6.03
CA ALA A 94 4.88 -11.84 -7.03
C ALA A 94 4.84 -10.93 -8.26
N LEU A 95 4.92 -9.61 -8.07
CA LEU A 95 5.03 -8.66 -9.18
C LEU A 95 6.33 -8.88 -9.96
N ALA A 96 7.46 -9.14 -9.29
CA ALA A 96 8.74 -9.41 -9.96
C ALA A 96 8.67 -10.65 -10.85
N VAL A 97 7.93 -11.69 -10.43
CA VAL A 97 7.68 -12.88 -11.25
C VAL A 97 6.74 -12.56 -12.43
N ALA A 98 5.60 -11.91 -12.17
CA ALA A 98 4.62 -11.59 -13.20
C ALA A 98 5.14 -10.61 -14.26
N ALA A 99 5.97 -9.66 -13.86
CA ALA A 99 6.56 -8.64 -14.71
C ALA A 99 7.92 -9.08 -15.29
N HIS A 100 8.19 -10.39 -15.38
CA HIS A 100 9.45 -10.87 -15.95
C HIS A 100 9.64 -10.36 -17.39
N GLY A 101 10.77 -9.66 -17.62
CA GLY A 101 11.07 -9.04 -18.92
C GLY A 101 10.42 -7.67 -19.14
N TRP A 102 9.60 -7.17 -18.21
CA TRP A 102 9.08 -5.81 -18.26
C TRP A 102 10.18 -4.78 -17.96
N THR A 103 10.28 -3.77 -18.81
CA THR A 103 11.14 -2.61 -18.59
C THR A 103 10.31 -1.34 -18.76
N GLY A 104 10.13 -0.59 -17.69
CA GLY A 104 9.33 0.63 -17.73
C GLY A 104 8.85 1.06 -16.36
N PRO A 105 8.10 2.17 -16.29
CA PRO A 105 7.50 2.64 -15.05
C PRO A 105 6.47 1.64 -14.50
N LEU A 106 6.26 1.70 -13.18
CA LEU A 106 5.24 0.97 -12.45
C LEU A 106 4.45 1.95 -11.58
N VAL A 107 3.20 1.62 -11.28
CA VAL A 107 2.33 2.41 -10.40
C VAL A 107 2.22 1.75 -9.03
N VAL A 108 2.72 2.44 -8.00
CA VAL A 108 2.56 2.05 -6.61
C VAL A 108 1.60 3.03 -5.94
N SER A 109 0.44 2.53 -5.51
CA SER A 109 -0.58 3.35 -4.85
C SER A 109 -0.38 3.36 -3.33
N VAL A 110 -0.40 4.56 -2.77
CA VAL A 110 -0.24 4.84 -1.33
C VAL A 110 -1.38 5.73 -0.88
N ARG A 111 -1.89 5.56 0.34
CA ARG A 111 -2.87 6.50 0.90
C ARG A 111 -2.21 7.85 1.17
N GLY A 112 -2.83 8.93 0.70
CA GLY A 112 -2.37 10.28 0.98
C GLY A 112 -2.39 10.61 2.49
N PRO A 113 -1.56 11.57 2.94
CA PRO A 113 -1.32 11.81 4.36
C PRO A 113 -2.59 12.21 5.15
N TRP A 114 -3.47 13.02 4.56
CA TRP A 114 -4.72 13.43 5.21
C TRP A 114 -5.70 12.26 5.36
N THR A 115 -5.79 11.42 4.34
CA THR A 115 -6.62 10.22 4.37
C THR A 115 -6.07 9.23 5.40
N LEU A 116 -4.75 9.07 5.46
CA LEU A 116 -4.10 8.20 6.45
C LEU A 116 -4.32 8.72 7.87
N ALA A 117 -4.14 10.03 8.11
CA ALA A 117 -4.39 10.65 9.42
C ALA A 117 -5.85 10.51 9.88
N ALA A 118 -6.80 10.53 8.94
CA ALA A 118 -8.22 10.37 9.24
C ALA A 118 -8.61 8.94 9.65
N VAL A 119 -7.83 7.93 9.24
CA VAL A 119 -8.13 6.51 9.51
C VAL A 119 -7.19 5.88 10.53
N LEU A 120 -6.02 6.46 10.80
CA LEU A 120 -5.14 6.04 11.88
C LEU A 120 -5.60 6.63 13.21
N TYR A 121 -5.49 5.83 14.26
CA TYR A 121 -5.68 6.28 15.63
C TYR A 121 -4.34 6.60 16.31
N LEU A 122 -4.36 7.54 17.25
CA LEU A 122 -3.33 7.70 18.25
C LEU A 122 -3.38 6.51 19.22
N ALA A 123 -2.29 6.26 19.94
CA ALA A 123 -2.24 5.25 20.98
C ALA A 123 -3.33 5.42 22.06
N ARG A 124 -3.79 6.66 22.28
CA ARG A 124 -4.83 7.04 23.27
C ARG A 124 -6.27 7.05 22.72
N GLY A 125 -6.49 6.66 21.47
CA GLY A 125 -7.83 6.37 20.93
C GLY A 125 -8.50 7.45 20.08
N ASP A 126 -7.96 8.67 20.00
CA ASP A 126 -8.41 9.68 19.02
C ASP A 126 -7.82 9.43 17.63
N ARG A 127 -8.37 10.07 16.59
CA ARG A 127 -7.76 10.04 15.24
C ARG A 127 -6.47 10.85 15.23
N VAL A 128 -5.48 10.41 14.46
CA VAL A 128 -4.26 11.21 14.22
C VAL A 128 -4.62 12.59 13.68
N LEU A 129 -5.66 12.70 12.85
CA LEU A 129 -6.16 13.96 12.31
C LEU A 129 -6.54 15.02 13.38
N ALA A 130 -6.88 14.60 14.60
CA ALA A 130 -7.25 15.51 15.68
C ALA A 130 -6.04 16.21 16.32
N ASP A 131 -4.82 15.70 16.09
CA ASP A 131 -3.57 16.25 16.63
C ASP A 131 -2.70 16.80 15.50
N ALA A 132 -2.59 18.14 15.43
CA ALA A 132 -1.80 18.81 14.41
C ALA A 132 -0.29 18.50 14.48
N GLY A 133 0.24 18.15 15.66
CA GLY A 133 1.60 17.67 15.83
C GLY A 133 1.78 16.29 15.21
N ALA A 134 0.91 15.35 15.57
CA ALA A 134 0.94 14.00 15.04
C ALA A 134 0.73 13.97 13.51
N VAL A 135 -0.11 14.84 12.95
CA VAL A 135 -0.26 14.98 11.49
C VAL A 135 1.04 15.42 10.83
N ARG A 136 1.76 16.39 11.39
CA ARG A 136 3.05 16.84 10.82
C ARG A 136 4.09 15.73 10.83
N GLU A 137 4.18 14.99 11.93
CA GLU A 137 5.08 13.84 12.04
C GLU A 137 4.70 12.74 11.05
N LEU A 138 3.41 12.41 10.93
CA LEU A 138 2.90 11.43 9.96
C LEU A 138 3.23 11.83 8.53
N VAL A 139 3.05 13.10 8.17
CA VAL A 139 3.37 13.60 6.82
C VAL A 139 4.85 13.46 6.53
N ALA A 140 5.72 13.84 7.47
CA ALA A 140 7.18 13.71 7.32
C ALA A 140 7.61 12.24 7.20
N SER A 141 7.09 11.39 8.08
CA SER A 141 7.36 9.96 8.09
C SER A 141 6.89 9.26 6.81
N LEU A 142 5.71 9.60 6.31
CA LEU A 142 5.19 9.05 5.04
C LEU A 142 6.00 9.55 3.84
N ALA A 143 6.41 10.82 3.83
CA ALA A 143 7.25 11.35 2.76
C ALA A 143 8.62 10.64 2.72
N GLU A 144 9.22 10.38 3.89
CA GLU A 144 10.45 9.59 3.99
C GLU A 144 10.25 8.14 3.54
N GLY A 145 9.15 7.51 3.93
CA GLY A 145 8.86 6.12 3.57
C GLY A 145 8.56 5.87 2.08
N VAL A 146 8.18 6.91 1.32
CA VAL A 146 7.85 6.83 -0.11
C VAL A 146 9.03 7.29 -1.00
N ALA A 147 10.02 7.97 -0.44
CA ALA A 147 11.20 8.45 -1.16
C ALA A 147 12.18 7.30 -1.51
#